data_AF-A0A3D1E6W8-F1
#
_entry.id   AF-A0A3D1E6W8-F1
#
_cell.length_a   1.000
_cell.length_b   1.000
_cell.length_c   1.000
_cell.angle_alpha   90.00
_cell.angle_beta   90.00
_cell.angle_gamma   90.00
#
_symmetry.space_group_name_H-M   'P 1'
#
loop_
_entity.id
_entity.type
_entity.pdbx_description
1 polymer ?
#
loop_
_entity_poly.entity_id
_entity_poly.type
_entity_poly.pdbx_seq_one_letter_code
_entity_poly.pdbx_strand_id
1 'polypeptide(L)'
;MKAYIFPGQGAQFPGMGRDLFDQSPVAQTMMLQADKVLGYSITSLMFDGSAEDLKETKVTQPAIFLHSVALAASLGDQFKPDVVAGHSLGEFSALVANKTLAMEDALRLVYARAMAMQSACELTQGTMAAVLGLADEIVEQVCAQTPGVVVAANYNCPGQLVISGALAAVEQACEALKAAGAKRALLLPVGGAFHSPLMEPARTALAEAIAQTTFHQPICPVVQNVHAQAVTDPLEIKENLIAQLTAPVKWTQSVQFMAQMGVT
;
A
#
# COMPACT_ATOMS: atom_id res chain seq x y z
N MET A 1 5.91 8.22 -22.63
CA MET A 1 5.96 8.70 -21.24
C MET A 1 6.31 7.53 -20.34
N LYS A 2 6.93 7.72 -19.18
CA LYS A 2 7.34 6.66 -18.25
C LYS A 2 6.55 6.75 -16.94
N ALA A 3 5.92 5.65 -16.56
CA ALA A 3 5.35 5.47 -15.24
C ALA A 3 6.34 4.73 -14.34
N TYR A 4 6.50 5.19 -13.11
CA TYR A 4 7.21 4.44 -12.07
C TYR A 4 6.20 3.98 -11.03
N ILE A 5 6.11 2.65 -10.86
CA ILE A 5 5.16 2.02 -9.95
C ILE A 5 5.88 1.41 -8.76
N PHE A 6 5.29 1.56 -7.58
CA PHE A 6 5.87 1.13 -6.32
C PHE A 6 5.02 0.01 -5.68
N PRO A 7 5.64 -1.12 -5.27
CA PRO A 7 4.91 -2.25 -4.73
C PRO A 7 4.40 -1.99 -3.30
N GLY A 8 3.36 -2.72 -2.92
CA GLY A 8 2.82 -2.75 -1.57
C GLY A 8 3.37 -3.89 -0.71
N GLN A 9 2.69 -4.16 0.39
CA GLN A 9 3.00 -5.27 1.30
C GLN A 9 2.90 -6.63 0.58
N GLY A 10 3.83 -7.54 0.90
CA GLY A 10 3.97 -8.85 0.25
C GLY A 10 5.17 -8.96 -0.69
N ALA A 11 5.84 -7.84 -0.99
CA ALA A 11 7.04 -7.79 -1.83
C ALA A 11 8.37 -7.92 -1.06
N GLN A 12 8.33 -8.02 0.27
CA GLN A 12 9.52 -8.16 1.12
C GLN A 12 10.16 -9.55 0.99
N PHE A 13 11.48 -9.62 1.08
CA PHE A 13 12.25 -10.87 1.05
C PHE A 13 13.55 -10.73 1.85
N PRO A 14 14.06 -11.80 2.50
CA PRO A 14 15.35 -11.78 3.19
C PRO A 14 16.49 -11.35 2.27
N GLY A 15 17.38 -10.48 2.75
CA GLY A 15 18.49 -9.92 1.97
C GLY A 15 18.12 -8.71 1.11
N MET A 16 16.87 -8.24 1.14
CA MET A 16 16.44 -7.09 0.35
C MET A 16 17.27 -5.84 0.64
N GLY A 17 17.68 -5.14 -0.41
CA GLY A 17 18.40 -3.87 -0.29
C GLY A 17 19.89 -3.97 0.03
N ARG A 18 20.44 -5.16 0.31
CA ARG A 18 21.89 -5.36 0.57
C ARG A 18 22.74 -4.89 -0.61
N ASP A 19 22.43 -5.38 -1.81
CA ASP A 19 23.15 -5.00 -3.04
C ASP A 19 23.05 -3.50 -3.31
N LEU A 20 21.87 -2.92 -3.08
CA LEU A 20 21.63 -1.50 -3.25
C LEU A 20 22.43 -0.66 -2.24
N PHE A 21 22.50 -1.11 -0.99
CA PHE A 21 23.29 -0.47 0.07
C PHE A 21 24.78 -0.49 -0.26
N ASP A 22 25.29 -1.60 -0.79
CA ASP A 22 26.72 -1.77 -1.10
C ASP A 22 27.14 -0.99 -2.35
N GLN A 23 26.25 -0.83 -3.32
CA GLN A 23 26.57 -0.23 -4.63
C GLN A 23 26.22 1.26 -4.74
N SER A 24 25.35 1.80 -3.89
CA SER A 24 24.88 3.18 -3.97
C SER A 24 25.14 3.97 -2.68
N PRO A 25 26.06 4.96 -2.68
CA PRO A 25 26.28 5.85 -1.54
C PRO A 25 25.02 6.61 -1.11
N VAL A 26 24.13 6.91 -2.06
CA VAL A 26 22.83 7.56 -1.80
C VAL A 26 21.92 6.62 -1.02
N ALA A 27 21.80 5.36 -1.46
CA ALA A 27 21.00 4.36 -0.75
C ALA A 27 21.57 4.09 0.65
N GLN A 28 22.88 3.92 0.77
CA GLN A 28 23.55 3.73 2.05
C GLN A 28 23.21 4.87 3.03
N THR A 29 23.32 6.12 2.60
CA THR A 29 22.99 7.29 3.43
C THR A 29 21.52 7.27 3.86
N MET A 30 20.60 7.03 2.92
CA MET A 30 19.16 6.98 3.21
C MET A 30 18.80 5.84 4.17
N MET A 31 19.38 4.67 3.98
CA MET A 31 19.12 3.49 4.78
C MET A 31 19.66 3.65 6.21
N LEU A 32 20.86 4.21 6.39
CA LEU A 32 21.39 4.52 7.72
C LEU A 32 20.62 5.66 8.41
N GLN A 33 20.08 6.61 7.64
CA GLN A 33 19.20 7.63 8.20
C GLN A 33 17.87 7.03 8.66
N ALA A 34 17.33 6.05 7.94
CA ALA A 34 16.12 5.34 8.34
C ALA A 34 16.30 4.62 9.68
N ASP A 35 17.45 3.99 9.92
CA ASP A 35 17.77 3.38 11.22
C ASP A 35 17.69 4.40 12.36
N LYS A 36 18.22 5.61 12.15
CA LYS A 36 18.16 6.70 13.16
C LYS A 36 16.73 7.18 13.39
N VAL A 37 15.94 7.32 12.33
CA VAL A 37 14.54 7.77 12.41
C VAL A 37 13.68 6.76 13.16
N LEU A 38 13.90 5.46 12.93
CA LEU A 38 13.14 4.39 13.55
C LEU A 38 13.64 4.02 14.96
N GLY A 39 14.90 4.35 15.29
CA GLY A 39 15.52 4.04 16.57
C GLY A 39 15.96 2.58 16.71
N TYR A 40 15.94 1.81 15.62
CA TYR A 40 16.45 0.44 15.54
C TYR A 40 17.00 0.20 14.12
N SER A 41 17.82 -0.84 13.96
CA SER A 41 18.41 -1.16 12.67
C SER A 41 17.41 -1.91 11.77
N ILE A 42 16.65 -1.15 10.97
CA ILE A 42 15.83 -1.72 9.91
C ILE A 42 16.73 -2.33 8.81
N THR A 43 17.93 -1.79 8.62
CA THR A 43 18.90 -2.32 7.65
C THR A 43 19.37 -3.74 8.01
N SER A 44 19.72 -4.01 9.27
CA SER A 44 20.07 -5.38 9.69
C SER A 44 18.91 -6.36 9.48
N LEU A 45 17.67 -5.94 9.75
CA LEU A 45 16.49 -6.79 9.51
C LEU A 45 16.24 -7.05 8.03
N MET A 46 16.47 -6.05 7.17
CA MET A 46 16.36 -6.20 5.73
C MET A 46 17.43 -7.15 5.16
N PHE A 47 18.67 -7.06 5.66
CA PHE A 47 19.83 -7.78 5.12
C PHE A 47 19.95 -9.21 5.65
N ASP A 48 19.84 -9.35 6.97
CA ASP A 48 20.19 -10.58 7.67
C ASP A 48 18.97 -11.22 8.37
N GLY A 49 17.84 -10.52 8.41
CA GLY A 49 16.60 -10.99 9.03
C GLY A 49 15.99 -12.16 8.27
N SER A 50 15.29 -13.01 9.04
CA SER A 50 14.50 -14.10 8.51
C SER A 50 13.20 -13.61 7.85
N ALA A 51 12.51 -14.52 7.15
CA ALA A 51 11.19 -14.23 6.61
C ALA A 51 10.15 -13.89 7.69
N GLU A 52 10.33 -14.35 8.94
CA GLU A 52 9.43 -14.02 10.05
C GLU A 52 9.74 -12.63 10.64
N ASP A 53 11.02 -12.26 10.75
CA ASP A 53 11.41 -10.91 11.18
C ASP A 53 10.84 -9.84 10.24
N LEU A 54 10.86 -10.12 8.93
CA LEU A 54 10.28 -9.26 7.90
C LEU A 54 8.75 -9.24 7.86
N LYS A 55 8.07 -10.12 8.61
CA LYS A 55 6.61 -10.10 8.80
C LYS A 55 6.19 -9.34 10.05
N GLU A 56 7.13 -8.95 10.92
CA GLU A 56 6.79 -8.09 12.04
C GLU A 56 6.14 -6.80 11.54
N THR A 57 5.07 -6.39 12.22
CA THR A 57 4.28 -5.19 11.90
C THR A 57 5.17 -3.96 11.69
N LYS A 58 6.08 -3.74 12.63
CA LYS A 58 6.98 -2.58 12.64
C LYS A 58 8.00 -2.61 11.49
N VAL A 59 8.22 -3.77 10.86
CA VAL A 59 9.29 -4.01 9.88
C VAL A 59 8.76 -4.02 8.46
N THR A 60 7.67 -4.74 8.22
CA THR A 60 7.19 -5.06 6.87
C THR A 60 7.02 -3.82 5.99
N GLN A 61 6.27 -2.82 6.49
CA GLN A 61 5.98 -1.63 5.69
C GLN A 61 7.20 -0.70 5.56
N PRO A 62 7.94 -0.38 6.65
CA PRO A 62 9.16 0.41 6.53
C PRO A 62 10.22 -0.20 5.61
N ALA A 63 10.42 -1.52 5.63
CA ALA A 63 11.41 -2.19 4.79
C ALA A 63 11.11 -2.02 3.29
N ILE A 64 9.86 -2.30 2.87
CA ILE A 64 9.42 -2.18 1.47
C ILE A 64 9.48 -0.73 1.01
N PHE A 65 9.01 0.20 1.86
CA PHE A 65 9.07 1.63 1.60
C PHE A 65 10.53 2.08 1.41
N LEU A 66 11.41 1.73 2.34
CA LEU A 66 12.82 2.16 2.33
C LEU A 66 13.55 1.64 1.10
N HIS A 67 13.39 0.36 0.78
CA HIS A 67 13.95 -0.24 -0.42
C HIS A 67 13.52 0.52 -1.68
N SER A 68 12.21 0.78 -1.80
CA SER A 68 11.61 1.47 -2.94
C SER A 68 12.15 2.89 -3.14
N VAL A 69 12.20 3.69 -2.06
CA VAL A 69 12.65 5.08 -2.15
C VAL A 69 14.16 5.20 -2.32
N ALA A 70 14.94 4.30 -1.70
CA ALA A 70 16.38 4.26 -1.88
C ALA A 70 16.76 3.88 -3.31
N LEU A 71 16.02 2.94 -3.94
CA LEU A 71 16.24 2.57 -5.33
C LEU A 71 15.91 3.74 -6.27
N ALA A 72 14.75 4.37 -6.09
CA ALA A 72 14.36 5.53 -6.89
C ALA A 72 15.37 6.68 -6.77
N ALA A 73 15.86 6.96 -5.57
CA ALA A 73 16.88 7.99 -5.35
C ALA A 73 18.22 7.64 -5.99
N SER A 74 18.62 6.36 -5.99
CA SER A 74 19.88 5.89 -6.57
C SER A 74 19.95 6.00 -8.09
N LEU A 75 18.80 6.08 -8.76
CA LEU A 75 18.73 6.35 -10.20
C LEU A 75 19.16 7.79 -10.55
N GLY A 76 19.17 8.71 -9.59
CA GLY A 76 19.60 10.11 -9.79
C GLY A 76 18.90 10.76 -10.98
N ASP A 77 19.68 11.36 -11.88
CA ASP A 77 19.17 12.03 -13.08
C ASP A 77 18.47 11.09 -14.07
N GLN A 78 18.62 9.77 -13.95
CA GLN A 78 17.90 8.80 -14.78
C GLN A 78 16.44 8.61 -14.33
N PHE A 79 16.12 9.02 -13.10
CA PHE A 79 14.76 9.01 -12.58
C PHE A 79 13.97 10.21 -13.11
N LYS A 80 13.31 10.02 -14.24
CA LYS A 80 12.47 11.05 -14.91
C LYS A 80 11.04 10.53 -15.07
N PRO A 81 10.25 10.47 -13.99
CA PRO A 81 8.86 10.02 -14.06
C PRO A 81 7.99 11.07 -14.76
N ASP A 82 7.15 10.62 -15.68
CA ASP A 82 6.03 11.44 -16.17
C ASP A 82 4.82 11.29 -15.26
N VAL A 83 4.72 10.16 -14.56
CA VAL A 83 3.71 9.84 -13.55
C VAL A 83 4.26 8.81 -12.57
N VAL A 84 3.80 8.85 -11.33
CA VAL A 84 4.08 7.79 -10.34
C VAL A 84 2.79 7.19 -9.81
N ALA A 85 2.84 5.93 -9.39
CA ALA A 85 1.75 5.30 -8.67
C ALA A 85 2.31 4.27 -7.69
N GLY A 86 1.55 3.90 -6.67
CA GLY A 86 1.96 2.80 -5.81
C GLY A 86 0.78 2.07 -5.23
N HIS A 87 0.94 0.76 -5.05
CA HIS A 87 -0.14 -0.10 -4.56
C HIS A 87 -0.19 -0.04 -3.03
N SER A 88 -1.28 0.53 -2.48
CA SER A 88 -1.48 0.67 -1.03
C SER A 88 -0.28 1.36 -0.36
N LEU A 89 0.55 0.61 0.38
CA LEU A 89 1.81 1.09 0.96
C LEU A 89 2.70 1.81 -0.06
N GLY A 90 2.78 1.28 -1.29
CA GLY A 90 3.62 1.85 -2.34
C GLY A 90 3.28 3.31 -2.67
N GLU A 91 2.07 3.78 -2.36
CA GLU A 91 1.68 5.18 -2.56
C GLU A 91 2.59 6.13 -1.75
N PHE A 92 3.01 5.75 -0.55
CA PHE A 92 3.98 6.54 0.24
C PHE A 92 5.34 6.63 -0.46
N SER A 93 5.80 5.54 -1.07
CA SER A 93 7.04 5.55 -1.86
C SER A 93 6.92 6.42 -3.10
N ALA A 94 5.75 6.38 -3.77
CA ALA A 94 5.46 7.25 -4.91
C ALA A 94 5.50 8.74 -4.52
N LEU A 95 4.93 9.09 -3.37
CA LEU A 95 4.91 10.46 -2.84
C LEU A 95 6.31 10.98 -2.44
N VAL A 96 7.22 10.11 -2.04
CA VAL A 96 8.63 10.50 -1.83
C VAL A 96 9.37 10.63 -3.16
N ALA A 97 9.12 9.69 -4.07
CA ALA A 97 9.76 9.66 -5.38
C ALA A 97 9.42 10.92 -6.23
N ASN A 98 8.16 11.39 -6.18
CA ASN A 98 7.75 12.63 -6.87
C ASN A 98 7.94 13.90 -6.03
N LYS A 99 8.62 13.81 -4.89
CA LYS A 99 8.96 14.94 -3.99
C LYS A 99 7.78 15.56 -3.22
N THR A 100 6.59 14.98 -3.24
CA THR A 100 5.49 15.45 -2.39
C THR A 100 5.78 15.31 -0.90
N LEU A 101 6.45 14.23 -0.49
CA LEU A 101 6.86 14.00 0.89
C LEU A 101 8.38 13.92 1.03
N ALA A 102 8.90 14.45 2.14
CA ALA A 102 10.26 14.16 2.56
C ALA A 102 10.38 12.70 3.02
N MET A 103 11.52 12.06 2.75
CA MET A 103 11.71 10.63 3.06
C MET A 103 11.51 10.32 4.55
N GLU A 104 12.06 11.13 5.44
CA GLU A 104 11.97 10.87 6.89
C GLU A 104 10.53 11.01 7.41
N ASP A 105 9.79 12.01 6.93
CA ASP A 105 8.41 12.22 7.32
C ASP A 105 7.52 11.09 6.79
N ALA A 106 7.72 10.70 5.53
CA ALA A 106 7.03 9.54 4.98
C ALA A 106 7.39 8.24 5.73
N LEU A 107 8.64 8.06 6.17
CA LEU A 107 9.04 6.90 6.98
C LEU A 107 8.32 6.88 8.34
N ARG A 108 8.22 8.04 9.01
CA ARG A 108 7.44 8.18 10.26
C ARG A 108 5.97 7.87 10.03
N LEU A 109 5.38 8.35 8.93
CA LEU A 109 4.00 8.04 8.54
C LEU A 109 3.80 6.55 8.24
N VAL A 110 4.72 5.91 7.52
CA VAL A 110 4.65 4.47 7.20
C VAL A 110 4.75 3.63 8.47
N TYR A 111 5.63 3.99 9.40
CA TYR A 111 5.71 3.34 10.70
C TYR A 111 4.41 3.53 11.50
N ALA A 112 3.91 4.76 11.60
CA ALA A 112 2.66 5.07 12.28
C ALA A 112 1.47 4.32 11.66
N ARG A 113 1.40 4.24 10.33
CA ARG A 113 0.40 3.46 9.58
C ARG A 113 0.45 1.99 9.96
N ALA A 114 1.63 1.38 9.96
CA ALA A 114 1.77 -0.04 10.30
C ALA A 114 1.28 -0.33 11.73
N MET A 115 1.66 0.50 12.70
CA MET A 115 1.22 0.37 14.08
C MET A 115 -0.29 0.60 14.24
N ALA A 116 -0.84 1.62 13.59
CA ALA A 116 -2.27 1.92 13.64
C ALA A 116 -3.11 0.79 13.04
N MET A 117 -2.69 0.22 11.91
CA MET A 117 -3.35 -0.93 11.28
C MET A 117 -3.33 -2.15 12.20
N GLN A 118 -2.19 -2.43 12.85
CA GLN A 118 -2.07 -3.53 13.81
C GLN A 118 -3.03 -3.35 14.99
N SER A 119 -3.05 -2.17 15.61
CA SER A 119 -3.98 -1.88 16.71
C SER A 119 -5.44 -2.03 16.29
N ALA A 120 -5.80 -1.63 15.06
CA ALA A 120 -7.16 -1.87 14.55
C ALA A 120 -7.49 -3.37 14.39
N CYS A 121 -6.53 -4.20 13.98
CA CYS A 121 -6.70 -5.65 13.89
C CYS A 121 -6.90 -6.30 15.28
N GLU A 122 -6.26 -5.76 16.31
CA GLU A 122 -6.41 -6.22 17.70
C GLU A 122 -7.76 -5.83 18.30
N LEU A 123 -8.33 -4.69 17.86
CA LEU A 123 -9.64 -4.22 18.30
C LEU A 123 -10.81 -5.00 17.68
N THR A 124 -10.68 -5.40 16.42
CA THR A 124 -11.77 -6.09 15.71
C THR A 124 -11.21 -7.18 14.82
N GLN A 125 -11.65 -8.41 15.08
CA GLN A 125 -11.27 -9.57 14.28
C GLN A 125 -11.81 -9.42 12.84
N GLY A 126 -10.88 -9.28 11.90
CA GLY A 126 -11.15 -9.16 10.48
C GLY A 126 -10.28 -10.09 9.66
N THR A 127 -10.55 -10.16 8.36
CA THR A 127 -9.73 -10.91 7.42
C THR A 127 -9.87 -10.35 6.01
N MET A 128 -9.16 -10.96 5.07
CA MET A 128 -9.27 -10.72 3.64
C MET A 128 -9.39 -12.04 2.90
N ALA A 129 -10.01 -12.01 1.71
CA ALA A 129 -10.06 -13.17 0.82
C ALA A 129 -9.78 -12.79 -0.63
N ALA A 130 -8.95 -13.57 -1.32
CA ALA A 130 -8.72 -13.43 -2.74
C ALA A 130 -9.86 -14.09 -3.53
N VAL A 131 -10.39 -13.36 -4.52
CA VAL A 131 -11.47 -13.79 -5.42
C VAL A 131 -10.92 -13.83 -6.83
N LEU A 132 -11.02 -14.98 -7.50
CA LEU A 132 -10.45 -15.21 -8.83
C LEU A 132 -11.50 -15.65 -9.83
N GLY A 133 -11.43 -15.11 -11.04
CA GLY A 133 -12.25 -15.48 -12.18
C GLY A 133 -13.71 -15.01 -12.09
N LEU A 134 -13.96 -13.85 -11.47
CA LEU A 134 -15.29 -13.25 -11.38
C LEU A 134 -15.22 -11.76 -11.72
N ALA A 135 -16.27 -11.23 -12.34
CA ALA A 135 -16.38 -9.81 -12.68
C ALA A 135 -16.56 -8.94 -11.44
N ASP A 136 -15.97 -7.74 -11.47
CA ASP A 136 -15.96 -6.78 -10.36
C ASP A 136 -17.38 -6.51 -9.83
N GLU A 137 -18.35 -6.30 -10.72
CA GLU A 137 -19.73 -5.94 -10.38
C GLU A 137 -20.44 -7.08 -9.61
N ILE A 138 -20.13 -8.33 -9.93
CA ILE A 138 -20.71 -9.49 -9.23
C ILE A 138 -20.10 -9.59 -7.84
N VAL A 139 -18.79 -9.35 -7.70
CA VAL A 139 -18.12 -9.35 -6.39
C VAL A 139 -18.70 -8.26 -5.50
N GLU A 140 -18.84 -7.05 -6.02
CA GLU A 140 -19.44 -5.91 -5.32
C GLU A 140 -20.88 -6.20 -4.89
N GLN A 141 -21.69 -6.77 -5.77
CA GLN A 141 -23.07 -7.16 -5.47
C GLN A 141 -23.13 -8.18 -4.34
N VAL A 142 -22.28 -9.22 -4.36
CA VAL A 142 -22.25 -10.23 -3.30
C VAL A 142 -21.80 -9.61 -1.98
N CYS A 143 -20.80 -8.74 -1.97
CA CYS A 143 -20.38 -8.01 -0.77
C CYS A 143 -21.55 -7.19 -0.19
N ALA A 144 -22.25 -6.41 -1.02
CA ALA A 144 -23.36 -5.58 -0.60
C ALA A 144 -24.57 -6.38 -0.05
N GLN A 145 -24.78 -7.60 -0.54
CA GLN A 145 -25.86 -8.48 -0.10
C GLN A 145 -25.48 -9.34 1.11
N THR A 146 -24.19 -9.45 1.44
CA THR A 146 -23.72 -10.26 2.55
C THR A 146 -23.90 -9.51 3.88
N PRO A 147 -24.59 -10.08 4.88
CA PRO A 147 -24.74 -9.43 6.18
C PRO A 147 -23.40 -9.21 6.89
N GLY A 148 -23.26 -8.01 7.48
CA GLY A 148 -22.03 -7.61 8.18
C GLY A 148 -21.11 -6.75 7.31
N VAL A 149 -19.91 -6.47 7.80
CA VAL A 149 -18.92 -5.67 7.06
C VAL A 149 -18.13 -6.57 6.14
N VAL A 150 -18.32 -6.45 4.83
CA VAL A 150 -17.47 -7.03 3.80
C VAL A 150 -17.53 -6.15 2.56
N VAL A 151 -16.37 -5.82 1.99
CA VAL A 151 -16.25 -4.93 0.83
C VAL A 151 -15.20 -5.45 -0.15
N ALA A 152 -15.30 -5.05 -1.43
CA ALA A 152 -14.20 -5.17 -2.36
C ALA A 152 -13.09 -4.18 -1.97
N ALA A 153 -11.94 -4.72 -1.56
CA ALA A 153 -10.85 -3.99 -0.93
C ALA A 153 -9.71 -3.69 -1.91
N ASN A 154 -9.42 -4.62 -2.82
CA ASN A 154 -8.39 -4.43 -3.85
C ASN A 154 -8.90 -4.94 -5.20
N TYR A 155 -8.74 -4.11 -6.23
CA TYR A 155 -8.98 -4.45 -7.63
C TYR A 155 -7.61 -4.58 -8.29
N ASN A 156 -7.03 -5.79 -8.29
CA ASN A 156 -5.60 -5.95 -8.62
C ASN A 156 -5.36 -6.14 -10.11
N CYS A 157 -6.17 -6.95 -10.77
CA CYS A 157 -6.23 -7.07 -12.22
C CYS A 157 -7.61 -7.62 -12.62
N PRO A 158 -7.97 -7.60 -13.93
CA PRO A 158 -9.26 -8.13 -14.38
C PRO A 158 -9.48 -9.57 -13.91
N GLY A 159 -10.55 -9.79 -13.15
CA GLY A 159 -10.89 -11.10 -12.59
C GLY A 159 -10.07 -11.50 -11.36
N GLN A 160 -9.29 -10.60 -10.74
CA GLN A 160 -8.59 -10.83 -9.48
C GLN A 160 -8.83 -9.67 -8.51
N LEU A 161 -9.71 -9.93 -7.54
CA LEU A 161 -10.03 -8.99 -6.47
C LEU A 161 -9.61 -9.56 -5.11
N VAL A 162 -9.57 -8.67 -4.12
CA VAL A 162 -9.55 -9.05 -2.72
C VAL A 162 -10.74 -8.40 -2.04
N ILE A 163 -11.50 -9.19 -1.28
CA ILE A 163 -12.53 -8.68 -0.38
C ILE A 163 -11.97 -8.62 1.05
N SER A 164 -12.44 -7.71 1.87
CA SER A 164 -12.04 -7.63 3.28
C SER A 164 -13.18 -7.18 4.17
N GLY A 165 -13.12 -7.56 5.45
CA GLY A 165 -14.18 -7.28 6.39
C GLY A 165 -14.13 -8.16 7.64
N ALA A 166 -15.26 -8.25 8.35
CA ALA A 166 -15.41 -9.13 9.49
C ALA A 166 -15.27 -10.60 9.05
N LEU A 167 -14.59 -11.42 9.85
CA LEU A 167 -14.28 -12.82 9.48
C LEU A 167 -15.51 -13.58 8.96
N ALA A 168 -16.59 -13.60 9.75
CA ALA A 168 -17.81 -14.32 9.38
C ALA A 168 -18.47 -13.79 8.10
N ALA A 169 -18.43 -12.47 7.86
CA ALA A 169 -18.99 -11.87 6.64
C ALA A 169 -18.14 -12.23 5.42
N VAL A 170 -16.80 -12.24 5.55
CA VAL A 170 -15.89 -12.65 4.47
C VAL A 170 -16.04 -14.13 4.14
N GLU A 171 -16.20 -15.00 5.15
CA GLU A 171 -16.46 -16.43 4.95
C GLU A 171 -17.78 -16.66 4.20
N GLN A 172 -18.86 -15.99 4.61
CA GLN A 172 -20.15 -16.05 3.92
C GLN A 172 -20.07 -15.54 2.47
N ALA A 173 -19.40 -14.41 2.26
CA ALA A 173 -19.18 -13.87 0.93
C ALA A 173 -18.38 -14.86 0.06
N CYS A 174 -17.37 -15.55 0.60
CA CYS A 174 -16.61 -16.54 -0.15
C CYS A 174 -17.49 -17.69 -0.66
N GLU A 175 -18.43 -18.20 0.15
CA GLU A 175 -19.39 -19.22 -0.30
C GLU A 175 -20.32 -18.69 -1.38
N ALA A 176 -20.88 -17.49 -1.19
CA ALA A 176 -21.76 -16.85 -2.16
C ALA A 176 -21.05 -16.56 -3.49
N LEU A 177 -19.80 -16.10 -3.45
CA LEU A 177 -18.97 -15.86 -4.63
C LEU A 177 -18.67 -17.14 -5.41
N LYS A 178 -18.38 -18.24 -4.70
CA LYS A 178 -18.22 -19.57 -5.32
C LYS A 178 -19.51 -20.02 -6.01
N ALA A 179 -20.65 -19.85 -5.36
CA ALA A 179 -21.96 -20.15 -5.95
C ALA A 179 -22.28 -19.25 -7.17
N ALA A 180 -21.81 -18.01 -7.17
CA ALA A 180 -21.94 -17.05 -8.27
C ALA A 180 -20.95 -17.28 -9.43
N GLY A 181 -20.08 -18.29 -9.35
CA GLY A 181 -19.19 -18.70 -10.43
C GLY A 181 -17.72 -18.29 -10.28
N ALA A 182 -17.29 -17.79 -9.11
CA ALA A 182 -15.86 -17.56 -8.87
C ALA A 182 -15.08 -18.87 -8.99
N LYS A 183 -13.96 -18.84 -9.73
CA LYS A 183 -13.04 -19.98 -9.83
C LYS A 183 -12.44 -20.34 -8.47
N ARG A 184 -12.10 -19.32 -7.67
CA ARG A 184 -11.60 -19.45 -6.29
C ARG A 184 -12.07 -18.26 -5.45
N ALA A 185 -12.42 -18.53 -4.19
CA ALA A 185 -12.58 -17.53 -3.14
C ALA A 185 -11.89 -18.08 -1.89
N LEU A 186 -10.78 -17.47 -1.47
CA LEU A 186 -9.86 -18.04 -0.48
C LEU A 186 -9.41 -17.02 0.54
N LEU A 187 -9.56 -17.34 1.83
CA LEU A 187 -9.01 -16.55 2.92
C LEU A 187 -7.50 -16.37 2.77
N LEU A 188 -7.03 -15.15 2.99
CA LEU A 188 -5.63 -14.80 3.02
C LEU A 188 -5.08 -14.94 4.44
N PRO A 189 -3.81 -15.33 4.61
CA PRO A 189 -3.17 -15.46 5.93
C PRO A 189 -2.80 -14.08 6.50
N VAL A 190 -3.80 -13.24 6.71
CA VAL A 190 -3.67 -11.89 7.26
C VAL A 190 -4.72 -11.68 8.36
N GLY A 191 -4.30 -11.05 9.46
CA GLY A 191 -5.17 -10.82 10.62
C GLY A 191 -6.05 -9.57 10.51
N GLY A 192 -5.95 -8.81 9.42
CA GLY A 192 -6.58 -7.51 9.27
C GLY A 192 -7.55 -7.41 8.11
N ALA A 193 -8.62 -6.64 8.29
CA ALA A 193 -9.57 -6.28 7.24
C ALA A 193 -9.13 -4.98 6.53
N PHE A 194 -7.95 -4.99 5.89
CA PHE A 194 -7.38 -3.79 5.28
C PHE A 194 -8.28 -3.22 4.17
N HIS A 195 -8.29 -1.90 4.00
CA HIS A 195 -9.12 -1.22 2.99
C HIS A 195 -10.63 -1.48 3.16
N SER A 196 -11.09 -1.52 4.42
CA SER A 196 -12.50 -1.68 4.78
C SER A 196 -12.90 -0.69 5.88
N PRO A 197 -14.21 -0.54 6.16
CA PRO A 197 -14.69 0.25 7.29
C PRO A 197 -14.10 -0.17 8.66
N LEU A 198 -13.63 -1.41 8.81
CA LEU A 198 -13.01 -1.87 10.07
C LEU A 198 -11.64 -1.23 10.34
N MET A 199 -11.04 -0.57 9.35
CA MET A 199 -9.80 0.20 9.52
C MET A 199 -10.04 1.66 9.94
N GLU A 200 -11.27 2.07 10.24
CA GLU A 200 -11.58 3.44 10.67
C GLU A 200 -10.76 3.92 11.89
N PRO A 201 -10.48 3.08 12.92
CA PRO A 201 -9.57 3.48 14.01
C PRO A 201 -8.15 3.78 13.50
N ALA A 202 -7.63 2.96 12.59
CA ALA A 202 -6.30 3.16 12.00
C ALA A 202 -6.25 4.41 11.12
N ARG A 203 -7.31 4.65 10.33
CA ARG A 203 -7.49 5.84 9.51
C ARG A 203 -7.45 7.11 10.36
N THR A 204 -8.18 7.13 11.48
CA THR A 204 -8.24 8.26 12.39
C THR A 204 -6.88 8.57 13.00
N ALA A 205 -6.19 7.56 13.55
CA ALA A 205 -4.86 7.74 14.13
C ALA A 205 -3.83 8.22 13.09
N LEU A 206 -3.87 7.68 11.87
CA LEU A 206 -2.95 8.10 10.81
C LEU A 206 -3.28 9.50 10.27
N ALA A 207 -4.56 9.88 10.22
CA ALA A 207 -4.99 11.19 9.73
C ALA A 207 -4.38 12.34 10.54
N GLU A 208 -4.26 12.19 11.85
CA GLU A 208 -3.61 13.17 12.72
C GLU A 208 -2.14 13.39 12.33
N ALA A 209 -1.39 12.30 12.09
CA ALA A 209 0.00 12.36 11.67
C ALA A 209 0.15 12.94 10.26
N ILE A 210 -0.73 12.56 9.32
CA ILE A 210 -0.74 13.10 7.95
C ILE A 210 -1.04 14.60 7.96
N ALA A 211 -1.99 15.05 8.78
CA ALA A 211 -2.37 16.46 8.88
C ALA A 211 -1.17 17.34 9.27
N GLN A 212 -0.35 16.87 10.20
CA GLN A 212 0.85 17.54 10.71
C GLN A 212 2.05 17.47 9.76
N THR A 213 2.00 16.61 8.75
CA THR A 213 3.08 16.45 7.77
C THR A 213 2.98 17.50 6.66
N THR A 214 4.13 18.03 6.24
CA THR A 214 4.21 18.97 5.12
C THR A 214 4.15 18.22 3.79
N PHE A 215 3.24 18.65 2.91
CA PHE A 215 3.13 18.13 1.55
C PHE A 215 3.60 19.22 0.58
N HIS A 216 4.54 18.87 -0.29
CA HIS A 216 5.12 19.77 -1.27
C HIS A 216 4.50 19.58 -2.65
N GLN A 217 4.67 20.57 -3.52
CA GLN A 217 4.27 20.46 -4.91
C GLN A 217 5.03 19.30 -5.58
N PRO A 218 4.34 18.29 -6.13
CA PRO A 218 5.00 17.20 -6.83
C PRO A 218 5.69 17.64 -8.12
N ILE A 219 6.77 16.96 -8.49
CA ILE A 219 7.47 17.14 -9.78
C ILE A 219 6.74 16.47 -10.97
N CYS A 220 5.84 15.53 -10.68
CA CYS A 220 4.97 14.86 -11.65
C CYS A 220 3.70 14.33 -10.94
N PRO A 221 2.58 14.13 -11.65
CA PRO A 221 1.35 13.64 -11.03
C PRO A 221 1.53 12.27 -10.35
N VAL A 222 0.74 12.05 -9.29
CA VAL A 222 0.60 10.75 -8.64
C VAL A 222 -0.79 10.18 -8.91
N VAL A 223 -0.87 8.92 -9.36
CA VAL A 223 -2.16 8.22 -9.48
C VAL A 223 -2.49 7.59 -8.13
N GLN A 224 -3.54 8.11 -7.47
CA GLN A 224 -3.91 7.69 -6.11
C GLN A 224 -4.97 6.59 -6.10
N ASN A 225 -4.81 5.65 -5.17
CA ASN A 225 -5.55 4.38 -5.15
C ASN A 225 -7.07 4.53 -5.02
N VAL A 226 -7.53 5.56 -4.32
CA VAL A 226 -8.95 5.78 -3.99
C VAL A 226 -9.79 6.13 -5.24
N HIS A 227 -9.22 6.96 -6.12
CA HIS A 227 -9.89 7.55 -7.29
C HIS A 227 -9.42 6.92 -8.60
N ALA A 228 -8.22 6.33 -8.61
CA ALA A 228 -7.51 5.91 -9.81
C ALA A 228 -7.33 7.04 -10.83
N GLN A 229 -7.01 8.25 -10.35
CA GLN A 229 -6.77 9.44 -11.16
C GLN A 229 -5.45 10.09 -10.77
N ALA A 230 -4.82 10.78 -11.73
CA ALA A 230 -3.62 11.58 -11.50
C ALA A 230 -3.98 12.86 -10.75
N VAL A 231 -3.25 13.11 -9.66
CA VAL A 231 -3.42 14.28 -8.79
C VAL A 231 -2.10 15.02 -8.68
N THR A 232 -2.17 16.36 -8.68
CA THR A 232 -1.00 17.26 -8.51
C THR A 232 -1.18 18.27 -7.38
N ASP A 233 -2.39 18.49 -6.89
CA ASP A 233 -2.65 19.39 -5.76
C ASP A 233 -2.23 18.70 -4.45
N PRO A 234 -1.26 19.25 -3.69
CA PRO A 234 -0.85 18.69 -2.40
C PRO A 234 -1.98 18.54 -1.37
N LEU A 235 -3.01 19.40 -1.42
CA LEU A 235 -4.15 19.31 -0.50
C LEU A 235 -5.03 18.10 -0.85
N GLU A 236 -5.37 17.94 -2.12
CA GLU A 236 -6.12 16.77 -2.60
C GLU A 236 -5.34 15.48 -2.35
N ILE A 237 -4.02 15.47 -2.61
CA ILE A 237 -3.16 14.32 -2.33
C ILE A 237 -3.24 13.91 -0.86
N LYS A 238 -3.20 14.89 0.05
CA LYS A 238 -3.29 14.68 1.49
C LYS A 238 -4.64 14.08 1.89
N GLU A 239 -5.75 14.64 1.41
CA GLU A 239 -7.11 14.14 1.68
C GLU A 239 -7.29 12.69 1.20
N ASN A 240 -6.80 12.40 0.00
CA ASN A 240 -6.85 11.08 -0.61
C ASN A 240 -6.03 10.05 0.17
N LEU A 241 -4.84 10.44 0.66
CA LEU A 241 -3.98 9.57 1.46
C LEU A 241 -4.64 9.24 2.82
N ILE A 242 -5.36 10.19 3.42
CA ILE A 242 -6.14 9.97 4.65
C ILE A 242 -7.26 8.95 4.40
N ALA A 243 -7.97 9.04 3.26
CA ALA A 243 -9.05 8.12 2.94
C ALA A 243 -8.58 6.69 2.61
N GLN A 244 -7.31 6.52 2.20
CA GLN A 244 -6.78 5.27 1.63
C GLN A 244 -7.02 4.01 2.47
N LEU A 245 -6.94 4.10 3.81
CA LEU A 245 -7.02 2.91 4.68
C LEU A 245 -8.42 2.28 4.76
N THR A 246 -9.47 3.04 4.45
CA THR A 246 -10.87 2.57 4.47
C THR A 246 -11.50 2.55 3.07
N ALA A 247 -10.78 3.05 2.07
CA ALA A 247 -11.18 3.04 0.68
C ALA A 247 -10.52 1.90 -0.11
N PRO A 248 -11.14 1.43 -1.21
CA PRO A 248 -10.58 0.39 -2.05
C PRO A 248 -9.30 0.83 -2.76
N VAL A 249 -8.40 -0.12 -2.99
CA VAL A 249 -7.24 0.04 -3.87
C VAL A 249 -7.65 -0.30 -5.30
N LYS A 250 -7.93 0.73 -6.10
CA LYS A 250 -8.38 0.59 -7.50
C LYS A 250 -7.21 0.41 -8.47
N TRP A 251 -6.38 -0.61 -8.25
CA TRP A 251 -5.11 -0.77 -8.98
C TRP A 251 -5.32 -1.04 -10.48
N THR A 252 -6.27 -1.89 -10.85
CA THR A 252 -6.66 -2.12 -12.25
C THR A 252 -6.98 -0.81 -12.96
N GLN A 253 -7.80 0.02 -12.33
CA GLN A 253 -8.22 1.31 -12.86
C GLN A 253 -7.04 2.28 -12.93
N SER A 254 -6.15 2.30 -11.92
CA SER A 254 -4.93 3.11 -11.93
C SER A 254 -4.01 2.75 -13.10
N VAL A 255 -3.81 1.46 -13.35
CA VAL A 255 -2.99 0.98 -14.48
C VAL A 255 -3.64 1.33 -15.82
N GLN A 256 -4.95 1.16 -15.94
CA GLN A 256 -5.70 1.55 -17.15
C GLN A 256 -5.64 3.06 -17.41
N PHE A 257 -5.81 3.86 -16.36
CA PHE A 257 -5.72 5.32 -16.44
C PHE A 257 -4.32 5.75 -16.91
N MET A 258 -3.26 5.20 -16.30
CA MET A 258 -1.89 5.42 -16.75
C MET A 258 -1.71 5.03 -18.23
N ALA A 259 -2.16 3.84 -18.64
CA ALA A 259 -2.08 3.43 -20.05
C ALA A 259 -2.81 4.39 -21.00
N GLN A 260 -3.96 4.94 -20.60
CA GLN A 260 -4.71 5.95 -21.38
C GLN A 260 -3.96 7.29 -21.49
N MET A 261 -3.09 7.63 -20.53
CA MET A 261 -2.19 8.79 -20.64
C MET A 261 -1.06 8.58 -21.66
N GLY A 262 -0.88 7.38 -22.22
CA GLY A 262 0.21 7.07 -23.15
C GLY A 262 1.55 6.80 -22.47
N VAL A 263 1.54 6.38 -21.19
CA VAL A 263 2.74 5.81 -20.56
C VAL A 263 3.01 4.39 -21.04
N THR A 264 4.29 4.07 -21.16
CA THR A 264 4.83 2.77 -21.58
C THR A 264 5.84 2.28 -20.58
#